data_AF-A0A521NBT5-F1
#
_entry.id   AF-A0A521NBT5-F1
#
_cell.length_a   1.000
_cell.length_b   1.000
_cell.length_c   1.000
_cell.angle_alpha   90.00
_cell.angle_beta   90.00
_cell.angle_gamma   90.00
#
_symmetry.space_group_name_H-M   'P 1'
#
loop_
_entity.id
_entity.type
_entity.pdbx_description
1 polymer ?
#
loop_
_entity_poly.entity_id
_entity_poly.type
_entity_poly.pdbx_seq_one_letter_code
_entity_poly.pdbx_strand_id
1 'polypeptide(L)'
;MAFTKAKMTFDKVQDFDYGLTDLPSLLNNESNQLKTVKNSILSKKEYLFYIPIFIHKTKWPVRAEFILKDKKLFYKITAGTDTVMVPCGGINFLH
;
A
#
# COMPACT_ATOMS: atom_id res chain seq x y z
N MET A 1 -2.96 11.22 14.44
CA MET A 1 -1.69 10.69 13.90
C MET A 1 -0.72 11.84 13.70
N ALA A 2 0.44 11.80 14.34
CA ALA A 2 1.44 12.86 14.27
C ALA A 2 2.11 12.89 12.88
N PHE A 3 2.36 14.09 12.36
CA PHE A 3 3.18 14.27 11.16
C PHE A 3 4.64 13.99 11.53
N THR A 4 5.23 12.94 10.98
CA THR A 4 6.68 12.77 11.05
C THR A 4 7.30 13.89 10.22
N LYS A 5 7.96 14.86 10.86
CA LYS A 5 8.73 15.93 10.21
C LYS A 5 9.98 15.43 9.46
N ALA A 6 10.18 14.10 9.40
CA ALA A 6 11.34 13.52 8.75
C ALA A 6 11.26 13.72 7.24
N LYS A 7 12.38 14.15 6.65
CA LYS A 7 12.56 14.16 5.20
C LYS A 7 12.62 12.71 4.72
N MET A 8 11.85 12.36 3.70
CA MET A 8 11.87 11.03 3.10
C MET A 8 13.26 10.77 2.49
N THR A 9 13.94 9.73 2.99
CA THR A 9 15.21 9.22 2.48
C THR A 9 15.04 7.71 2.26
N PHE A 10 15.85 7.11 1.37
CA PHE A 10 15.69 5.69 1.00
C PHE A 10 15.75 4.74 2.20
N ASP A 11 16.63 5.02 3.16
CA ASP A 11 16.81 4.28 4.41
C ASP A 11 15.61 4.37 5.36
N LYS A 12 14.71 5.34 5.16
CA LYS A 12 13.53 5.59 6.01
C LYS A 12 12.21 5.26 5.34
N VAL A 13 12.22 4.73 4.11
CA VAL A 13 10.99 4.47 3.33
C VAL A 13 10.01 3.59 4.10
N GLN A 14 10.50 2.60 4.86
CA GLN A 14 9.67 1.72 5.69
C GLN A 14 8.94 2.47 6.82
N ASP A 15 9.52 3.56 7.34
CA ASP A 15 8.88 4.38 8.38
C ASP A 15 7.70 5.20 7.84
N PHE A 16 7.61 5.35 6.52
CA PHE A 16 6.51 5.99 5.81
C PHE A 16 5.57 4.92 5.23
N ASP A 17 5.25 3.89 6.01
CA ASP A 17 4.48 2.71 5.60
C ASP A 17 3.23 3.08 4.78
N TYR A 18 3.37 3.03 3.46
CA TYR A 18 2.30 3.12 2.45
C TYR A 18 1.95 1.71 1.92
N GLY A 19 2.46 0.68 2.58
CA GLY A 19 2.34 -0.71 2.15
C GLY A 19 0.93 -1.25 2.28
N LEU A 20 0.72 -2.41 1.66
CA LEU A 20 -0.50 -3.20 1.81
C LEU A 20 -0.54 -3.89 3.16
N THR A 21 -0.95 -3.18 4.20
CA THR A 21 -1.01 -3.68 5.59
C THR A 21 -1.93 -4.90 5.75
N ASP A 22 -2.93 -5.05 4.88
CA ASP A 22 -3.84 -6.19 4.84
C ASP A 22 -3.33 -7.39 4.02
N LEU A 23 -2.17 -7.29 3.35
CA LEU A 23 -1.62 -8.40 2.58
C LEU A 23 -1.23 -9.61 3.46
N PRO A 24 -0.59 -9.44 4.63
CA PRO A 24 -0.26 -10.58 5.51
C PRO A 24 -1.50 -11.33 6.00
N SER A 25 -2.60 -10.63 6.31
CA SER A 25 -3.85 -11.26 6.74
C SER A 25 -4.49 -12.06 5.60
N LEU A 26 -4.49 -11.51 4.38
CA LEU A 26 -4.93 -12.23 3.17
C LEU A 26 -4.13 -13.53 2.95
N LEU A 27 -2.80 -13.44 3.02
CA LEU A 27 -1.92 -14.60 2.80
C LEU A 27 -2.07 -15.69 3.87
N ASN A 28 -2.48 -15.34 5.09
CA ASN A 28 -2.66 -16.30 6.18
C ASN A 28 -4.05 -16.97 6.18
N ASN A 29 -5.08 -16.29 5.66
CA ASN A 29 -6.47 -16.78 5.68
C ASN A 29 -6.80 -17.72 4.51
N GLU A 30 -6.00 -17.70 3.44
CA GLU A 30 -6.20 -18.59 2.28
C GLU A 30 -5.23 -19.80 2.31
N SER A 31 -5.54 -20.81 1.49
CA SER A 31 -5.04 -22.20 1.50
C SER A 31 -3.55 -22.44 1.80
N ASN A 32 -3.19 -23.70 2.11
CA ASN A 32 -1.80 -24.12 2.35
C ASN A 32 -0.82 -23.75 1.20
N GLN A 33 -1.28 -23.53 -0.03
CA GLN A 33 -0.43 -23.08 -1.15
C GLN A 33 0.07 -21.64 -0.98
N LEU A 34 -0.71 -20.76 -0.34
CA LEU A 34 -0.35 -19.36 -0.13
C LEU A 34 0.64 -19.15 1.02
N LYS A 35 0.70 -20.10 1.96
CA LYS A 35 1.79 -20.16 2.95
C LYS A 35 3.17 -20.30 2.28
N THR A 36 3.26 -21.03 1.18
CA THR A 36 4.50 -21.16 0.40
C THR A 36 4.89 -19.83 -0.26
N VAL A 37 3.92 -19.09 -0.79
CA VAL A 37 4.14 -17.75 -1.36
C VAL A 37 4.66 -16.78 -0.31
N LYS A 38 4.07 -16.76 0.90
CA LYS A 38 4.59 -15.97 2.03
C LYS A 38 6.07 -16.26 2.32
N ASN A 39 6.45 -17.54 2.32
CA ASN A 39 7.84 -17.95 2.54
C ASN A 39 8.79 -17.56 1.38
N SER A 40 8.26 -17.40 0.16
CA SER A 40 9.02 -16.95 -1.01
C SER A 40 9.18 -15.42 -1.07
N ILE A 41 8.13 -14.68 -0.71
CA ILE A 41 8.15 -13.20 -0.62
C ILE A 41 9.14 -12.71 0.44
N LEU A 42 9.45 -13.52 1.47
CA LEU A 42 10.50 -13.27 2.47
C LEU A 42 11.94 -13.23 1.90
N SER A 43 12.13 -13.49 0.61
CA SER A 43 13.36 -13.14 -0.12
C SER A 43 13.67 -11.65 0.11
N LYS A 44 14.82 -11.36 0.71
CA LYS A 44 15.29 -10.04 1.23
C LYS A 44 15.47 -8.93 0.17
N LYS A 45 14.74 -8.98 -0.95
CA LYS A 45 14.76 -7.96 -1.98
C LYS A 45 13.57 -7.04 -1.79
N GLU A 46 13.87 -5.81 -1.40
CA GLU A 46 12.89 -4.75 -1.33
C GLU A 46 12.61 -4.22 -2.74
N TYR A 47 11.33 -4.09 -3.07
CA TYR A 47 10.89 -3.50 -4.33
C TYR A 47 10.14 -2.21 -4.02
N LEU A 48 10.58 -1.11 -4.62
CA LEU A 48 9.91 0.17 -4.53
C LEU A 48 9.19 0.45 -5.85
N PHE A 49 7.93 0.85 -5.75
CA PHE A 49 7.13 1.30 -6.88
C PHE A 49 6.64 2.72 -6.60
N TYR A 50 6.57 3.53 -7.66
CA TYR A 50 6.06 4.90 -7.59
C TYR A 50 4.75 5.01 -8.36
N ILE A 51 3.82 5.81 -7.83
CA ILE A 51 2.54 6.09 -8.47
C ILE A 51 2.43 7.60 -8.65
N PRO A 52 2.41 8.10 -9.90
CA PRO A 52 2.20 9.52 -10.13
C PRO A 52 0.75 9.89 -9.83
N ILE A 53 0.57 10.97 -9.07
CA ILE A 53 -0.75 11.56 -8.80
C ILE A 53 -0.77 12.98 -9.36
N PHE A 54 -1.79 13.29 -10.16
CA PHE A 54 -2.04 14.64 -10.65
C PHE A 54 -3.06 15.33 -9.74
N ILE A 55 -2.65 16.47 -9.15
CA ILE A 55 -3.47 17.18 -8.17
C ILE A 55 -3.58 18.64 -8.60
N HIS A 56 -4.80 19.09 -8.86
CA HIS A 56 -5.05 20.48 -9.15
C HIS A 56 -5.23 21.25 -7.84
N LYS A 57 -4.22 22.06 -7.48
CA LYS A 57 -4.22 23.05 -6.38
C LYS A 57 -4.86 22.55 -5.08
N THR A 58 -4.07 21.90 -4.23
CA THR A 58 -4.45 21.59 -2.84
C THR A 58 -3.72 22.49 -1.86
N LYS A 59 -4.40 22.95 -0.81
CA LYS A 59 -3.79 23.65 0.33
C LYS A 59 -3.31 22.69 1.43
N TRP A 60 -3.72 21.42 1.36
CA TRP A 60 -3.49 20.44 2.40
C TRP A 60 -2.43 19.41 1.97
N PRO A 61 -1.64 18.87 2.93
CA PRO A 61 -0.78 17.74 2.67
C PRO A 61 -1.58 16.58 2.06
N VAL A 62 -1.03 15.98 1.02
CA VAL A 62 -1.64 14.83 0.34
C VAL A 62 -1.04 13.57 0.92
N ARG A 63 -1.90 12.61 1.27
CA ARG A 63 -1.50 11.25 1.59
C ARG A 63 -2.15 10.31 0.60
N ALA A 64 -1.45 9.23 0.29
CA ALA A 64 -2.02 8.16 -0.47
C ALA A 64 -1.60 6.81 0.11
N GLU A 65 -2.49 5.84 0.06
CA GLU A 65 -2.25 4.49 0.56
C GLU A 65 -2.99 3.48 -0.31
N PHE A 66 -2.45 2.27 -0.38
CA PHE A 66 -3.18 1.13 -0.93
C PHE A 66 -4.04 0.49 0.14
N ILE A 67 -5.30 0.23 -0.22
CA ILE A 67 -6.24 -0.51 0.62
C ILE A 67 -6.61 -1.80 -0.11
N LEU A 68 -6.49 -2.92 0.60
CA LEU A 68 -6.90 -4.22 0.10
C LEU A 68 -8.10 -4.70 0.91
N LYS A 69 -9.23 -4.86 0.22
CA LYS A 69 -10.44 -5.43 0.82
C LYS A 69 -10.78 -6.73 0.11
N ASP A 70 -10.69 -7.83 0.85
CA ASP A 70 -10.76 -9.20 0.36
C ASP A 70 -9.69 -9.47 -0.70
N LYS A 71 -9.97 -9.15 -1.96
CA LYS A 71 -9.04 -9.28 -3.10
C LYS A 71 -9.07 -8.07 -4.02
N LYS A 72 -9.81 -7.02 -3.65
CA LYS A 72 -9.95 -5.79 -4.44
C LYS A 72 -8.98 -4.75 -3.92
N LEU A 73 -8.22 -4.19 -4.85
CA LEU A 73 -7.23 -3.18 -4.56
C LEU A 73 -7.80 -1.79 -4.86
N PHE A 74 -7.64 -0.89 -3.90
CA PHE A 74 -8.03 0.50 -4.02
C PHE A 74 -6.84 1.39 -3.69
N TYR A 75 -6.74 2.50 -4.42
CA TYR A 75 -5.81 3.56 -4.10
C TYR A 75 -6.59 4.70 -3.46
N LYS A 76 -6.33 4.94 -2.18
CA LYS A 76 -6.97 6.01 -1.42
C LYS A 76 -6.08 7.23 -1.43
N ILE A 77 -6.63 8.38 -1.79
CA ILE A 77 -5.95 9.67 -1.76
C ILE A 77 -6.72 10.57 -0.80
N THR A 78 -6.01 11.18 0.16
CA THR A 78 -6.59 12.11 1.14
C THR A 78 -5.87 13.45 1.08
N ALA A 79 -6.63 14.53 0.95
CA ALA A 79 -6.13 15.90 0.99
C ALA A 79 -6.99 16.73 1.95
N GLY A 80 -6.52 16.94 3.18
CA GLY A 80 -7.34 17.56 4.22
C GLY A 80 -8.51 16.66 4.62
N THR A 81 -9.74 17.13 4.43
CA THR A 81 -10.98 16.34 4.64
C THR A 81 -11.43 15.57 3.40
N ASP A 82 -10.90 15.91 2.22
CA ASP A 82 -11.30 15.29 0.98
C ASP A 82 -10.62 13.93 0.82
N THR A 83 -11.42 12.90 0.57
CA THR A 83 -10.94 11.53 0.36
C THR A 83 -11.53 10.98 -0.92
N VAL A 84 -10.67 10.44 -1.79
CA VAL A 84 -11.06 9.72 -3.00
C VAL A 84 -10.54 8.29 -2.92
N MET A 85 -11.41 7.34 -3.28
CA MET A 85 -11.07 5.92 -3.40
C MET A 85 -11.12 5.55 -4.89
N VAL A 86 -9.96 5.22 -5.46
CA VAL A 86 -9.85 4.80 -6.87
C VAL A 86 -9.72 3.29 -6.92
N PRO A 87 -10.63 2.54 -7.57
CA PRO A 87 -10.43 1.12 -7.81
C PRO A 87 -9.26 0.95 -8.77
N CYS A 88 -8.25 0.17 -8.37
CA CYS A 88 -7.00 0.03 -9.13
C CYS A 88 -6.57 -1.42 -9.38
N GLY A 89 -7.49 -2.37 -9.15
CA GLY A 89 -7.31 -3.76 -9.57
C GLY A 89 -7.70 -4.75 -8.47
N GLY A 90 -7.02 -5.89 -8.48
CA GLY A 90 -7.21 -6.94 -7.48
C GLY A 90 -6.09 -7.96 -7.50
N ILE A 91 -6.00 -8.74 -6.43
CA ILE A 91 -5.04 -9.83 -6.29
C ILE A 91 -5.76 -11.12 -6.68
N ASN A 92 -5.31 -11.70 -7.79
CA ASN A 92 -5.74 -13.02 -8.22
C ASN A 92 -4.59 -14.00 -8.03
N PHE A 93 -4.88 -15.12 -7.37
CA PHE A 93 -3.95 -16.24 -7.29
C PHE A 93 -4.24 -17.17 -8.48
N LEU A 94 -3.28 -17.27 -9.39
CA LEU A 94 -3.35 -18.21 -10.51
C LEU A 94 -3.07 -19.61 -9.94
N HIS A 95 -4.01 -20.53 -10.16
CA HIS A 95 -3.93 -21.93 -9.76
C HIS A 95 -2.95 -22.71 -10.63
#